data_AF-A0A7J4L629-F1
#
_entry.id   AF-A0A7J4L629-F1
#
_cell.length_a   1.000
_cell.length_b   1.000
_cell.length_c   1.000
_cell.angle_alpha   90.00
_cell.angle_beta   90.00
_cell.angle_gamma   90.00
#
_symmetry.space_group_name_H-M   'P 1'
#
loop_
_entity.id
_entity.type
_entity.pdbx_description
1 polymer ?
#
loop_
_entity_poly.entity_id
_entity_poly.type
_entity_poly.pdbx_seq_one_letter_code
_entity_poly.pdbx_strand_id
1 'polypeptide(L)' 'MEKSKLVRDKIPQIIKNNGDKSVFHIASDEEYGSKLNEKLIEEVNEWSSSQTI' A
#
# COMPACT_ATOMS: atom_id res chain seq x y z
N MET A 1 -7.47 1.22 -12.47
CA MET A 1 -7.29 1.91 -11.19
C MET A 1 -5.95 1.48 -10.63
N GLU A 2 -4.94 2.35 -10.69
CA GLU A 2 -3.64 2.06 -10.08
C GLU A 2 -3.72 2.32 -8.57
N LYS A 3 -3.62 1.26 -7.75
CA LYS A 3 -3.56 1.38 -6.30
C LYS A 3 -2.10 1.60 -5.88
N SER A 4 -1.65 2.85 -5.91
CA SER A 4 -0.37 3.28 -5.36
C SER A 4 -0.42 3.26 -3.83
N LYS A 5 -0.45 2.06 -3.25
CA LYS A 5 -0.51 1.85 -1.80
C LYS A 5 0.89 1.63 -1.23
N LEU A 6 1.12 2.15 -0.02
CA LEU A 6 2.32 1.83 0.74
C LEU A 6 2.26 0.36 1.18
N VAL A 7 3.21 -0.45 0.72
CA VAL A 7 3.41 -1.83 1.17
C VAL A 7 4.70 -1.89 2.00
N ARG A 8 4.58 -2.26 3.28
CA ARG A 8 5.74 -2.43 4.19
C ARG A 8 6.37 -3.81 4.11
N ASP A 9 5.62 -4.79 3.61
CA ASP A 9 6.05 -6.16 3.45
C ASP A 9 6.95 -6.33 2.22
N LYS A 10 7.64 -7.47 2.15
CA LYS A 10 8.46 -7.87 0.99
C LYS A 10 7.63 -8.24 -0.25
N ILE A 11 6.45 -7.63 -0.43
CA ILE A 11 5.53 -7.86 -1.55
C ILE A 11 6.23 -7.75 -2.90
N PRO A 12 7.09 -6.73 -3.17
CA PRO A 12 7.81 -6.67 -4.43
C PRO A 12 8.70 -7.90 -4.68
N GLN A 13 9.31 -8.44 -3.62
CA GLN A 13 10.12 -9.66 -3.72
C GLN A 13 9.27 -10.91 -3.89
N ILE A 14 8.11 -11.00 -3.22
CA ILE A 14 7.17 -12.11 -3.38
C ILE A 14 6.62 -12.15 -4.81
N ILE A 15 6.23 -10.99 -5.35
CA ILE A 15 5.77 -10.85 -6.75
C ILE A 15 6.88 -11.28 -7.71
N LYS A 16 8.11 -10.81 -7.50
CA LYS A 16 9.27 -11.21 -8.30
C LYS A 16 9.53 -12.71 -8.22
N ASN A 17 9.37 -13.32 -7.05
CA ASN A 17 9.54 -14.76 -6.84
C ASN A 17 8.45 -15.60 -7.53
N ASN A 18 7.26 -15.04 -7.69
CA ASN A 18 6.16 -15.66 -8.45
C ASN A 18 6.31 -15.50 -9.97
N GLY A 19 7.35 -14.81 -10.45
CA GLY A 19 7.59 -14.56 -11.88
C GLY A 19 6.85 -13.34 -12.45
N ASP A 20 6.13 -12.61 -11.61
CA ASP A 20 5.38 -11.42 -11.99
C ASP A 20 6.25 -10.15 -11.90
N LYS A 21 5.86 -9.11 -12.64
CA LYS A 21 6.53 -7.80 -12.63
C LYS A 21 5.68 -6.79 -11.87
N SER A 22 6.24 -6.21 -10.81
CA SER A 22 5.64 -5.06 -10.11
C SER A 22 6.42 -3.79 -10.41
N VAL A 23 5.68 -2.69 -10.60
CA VAL A 23 6.23 -1.34 -10.57
C VAL A 23 6.13 -0.86 -9.12
N PHE A 24 7.26 -0.59 -8.49
CA PHE A 24 7.31 -0.10 -7.12
C PHE A 24 8.33 1.02 -6.99
N HIS A 25 8.09 1.90 -6.03
CA HIS A 25 8.99 2.98 -5.65
C HIS A 25 9.28 2.85 -4.16
N ILE A 26 10.55 2.97 -3.78
CA ILE A 26 10.94 2.98 -2.38
C ILE A 26 10.77 4.42 -1.89
N ALA A 27 9.79 4.64 -1.02
CA ALA A 27 9.53 5.96 -0.46
C ALA A 27 10.72 6.46 0.36
N SER A 28 11.06 7.73 0.18
CA SER A 28 12.02 8.45 1.02
C SER A 28 11.42 8.70 2.42
N ASP A 29 12.22 9.02 3.44
CA ASP A 29 11.71 9.27 4.81
C ASP A 29 10.62 10.35 4.86
N GLU A 30 10.75 11.41 4.05
CA GLU A 30 9.76 12.48 3.92
C GLU A 30 8.43 12.00 3.32
N GLU A 31 8.51 11.16 2.28
CA GLU A 31 7.34 10.59 1.61
C GLU A 31 6.69 9.48 2.41
N TYR A 32 7.47 8.74 3.21
CA TYR A 32 7.01 7.65 4.04
C TYR A 32 5.93 8.11 5.02
N GLY A 33 6.13 9.24 5.69
CA GLY A 33 5.16 9.80 6.62
C GLY A 33 3.82 10.13 5.95
N SER A 34 3.87 10.77 4.78
CA SER A 34 2.66 11.10 4.00
C SER A 34 1.95 9.84 3.51
N LYS A 35 2.70 8.90 2.92
CA LYS A 35 2.16 7.65 2.37
C LYS A 35 1.60 6.73 3.45
N LEU A 36 2.17 6.76 4.66
CA LEU A 36 1.65 6.03 5.81
C LEU A 36 0.31 6.61 6.26
N ASN A 37 0.20 7.93 6.37
CA ASN A 37 -1.07 8.58 6.71
C ASN A 37 -2.17 8.31 5.67
N GLU A 38 -1.84 8.42 4.37
CA GLU A 38 -2.78 8.06 3.29
C GLU A 38 -3.27 6.61 3.43
N LYS A 39 -2.35 5.66 3.70
CA LYS A 39 -2.70 4.25 3.87
C LYS A 39 -3.59 4.00 5.09
N LEU A 40 -3.34 4.68 6.21
CA LEU A 40 -4.16 4.56 7.41
C LEU A 40 -5.59 5.07 7.16
N ILE A 41 -5.74 6.19 6.47
CA ILE A 41 -7.06 6.74 6.11
C ILE A 41 -7.81 5.79 5.17
N GLU A 42 -7.12 5.20 4.19
CA GLU A 42 -7.70 4.18 3.31
C GLU A 42 -8.26 3.00 4.11
N GLU A 43 -7.47 2.40 5.01
CA GLU A 43 -7.89 1.25 5.83
C GLU A 43 -9.05 1.60 6.77
N VAL A 44 -9.03 2.78 7.40
CA VAL A 44 -10.14 3.24 8.26
C VAL A 44 -11.42 3.43 7.46
N ASN A 45 -11.33 3.99 6.25
CA ASN A 45 -12.48 4.15 5.36
C ASN A 45 -13.00 2.81 4.85
N GLU A 46 -12.12 1.89 4.45
CA GLU A 46 -12.49 0.53 4.04
C GLU A 46 -13.16 -0.22 5.20
N TRP A 47 -12.61 -0.10 6.42
CA TRP A 47 -13.20 -0.68 7.62
C TRP A 47 -14.57 -0.07 7.94
N SER A 48 -14.68 1.27 7.95
CA SER A 48 -15.94 1.98 8.23
C SER A 48 -17.01 1.71 7.17
N SER A 49 -16.62 1.54 5.90
CA SER A 49 -17.53 1.19 4.80
C SER A 49 -17.91 -0.29 4.82
N SER A 50 -17.04 -1.15 5.36
CA SER A 50 -17.35 -2.57 5.59
C SER A 50 -18.24 -2.77 6.82
N GLN A 51 -18.34 -1.79 7.72
CA GLN A 51 -19.28 -1.78 8.85
C GLN A 51 -20.68 -1.27 8.45
N THR A 52 -21.22 -1.71 7.32
CA THR A 52 -22.65 -1.58 7.03
C THR A 52 -23.43 -2.32 8.12
N ILE A 53 -24.10 -1.56 9.00
CA ILE A 53 -25.21 -2.02 9.84
C ILE A 53 -26.49 -1.98 9.01
#